data_AF-A0A6P9AI15-F1
#
_entry.id   AF-A0A6P9AI15-F1
#
_cell.length_a   1.000
_cell.length_b   1.000
_cell.length_c   1.000
_cell.angle_alpha   90.00
_cell.angle_beta   90.00
_cell.angle_gamma   90.00
#
_symmetry.space_group_name_H-M   'P 1'
#
loop_
_entity.id
_entity.type
_entity.pdbx_description
1 polymer ?
#
loop_
_entity_poly.entity_id
_entity_poly.type
_entity_poly.pdbx_seq_one_letter_code
_entity_poly.pdbx_strand_id
1 'polypeptide(L)' 'MKISTNQVLGLYRNLLRYGQQLKFTDQNYFKERVREEFRTNRNVTSEDKIEFFYKKGKSLLERKRIV' A
#
# COMPACT_ATOMS: atom_id res chain seq x y z
N MET A 1 -13.45 2.04 -12.58
CA MET A 1 -14.05 1.88 -11.23
C MET A 1 -13.46 2.97 -10.35
N LYS A 2 -14.25 3.90 -9.81
CA LYS A 2 -13.70 5.00 -9.02
C LYS A 2 -13.29 4.50 -7.64
N ILE A 3 -11.98 4.53 -7.35
CA ILE A 3 -11.47 4.16 -6.03
C ILE A 3 -11.83 5.26 -5.04
N SER A 4 -12.45 4.88 -3.92
CA SER A 4 -12.81 5.83 -2.87
C SER A 4 -11.67 6.03 -1.87
N THR A 5 -11.66 7.18 -1.19
CA THR A 5 -10.71 7.46 -0.09
C THR A 5 -10.73 6.38 0.98
N ASN A 6 -11.91 5.82 1.29
CA ASN A 6 -12.05 4.73 2.27
C ASN A 6 -11.34 3.45 1.82
N GLN A 7 -11.37 3.13 0.52
CA GLN A 7 -10.63 2.00 -0.03
C GLN A 7 -9.12 2.22 0.08
N VAL A 8 -8.63 3.42 -0.24
CA VAL A 8 -7.20 3.77 -0.12
C VAL A 8 -6.74 3.66 1.34
N LEU A 9 -7.51 4.22 2.27
CA LEU A 9 -7.18 4.14 3.71
C LEU A 9 -7.28 2.70 4.24
N GLY A 10 -8.23 1.91 3.72
CA GLY A 10 -8.32 0.48 4.02
C GLY A 10 -7.08 -0.29 3.57
N LEU A 11 -6.62 -0.04 2.34
CA LEU A 11 -5.40 -0.63 1.79
C LEU A 11 -4.17 -0.26 2.64
N TYR A 12 -4.02 1.01 3.02
CA TYR A 12 -2.94 1.47 3.88
C TYR A 12 -2.90 0.70 5.21
N ARG A 13 -4.04 0.59 5.91
CA ARG A 13 -4.13 -0.15 7.18
C ARG A 13 -3.81 -1.63 6.99
N ASN A 14 -4.28 -2.25 5.92
CA ASN A 14 -4.02 -3.65 5.63
C ASN A 14 -2.54 -3.92 5.34
N LEU A 15 -1.86 -3.02 4.62
CA LEU A 15 -0.41 -3.10 4.40
C LEU A 15 0.35 -3.00 5.71
N LEU A 16 0.02 -2.05 6.59
CA LEU A 16 0.67 -1.94 7.90
C LEU A 16 0.47 -3.21 8.76
N ARG A 17 -0.74 -3.77 8.78
CA ARG A 17 -1.03 -5.04 9.48
C ARG A 17 -0.26 -6.20 8.89
N TYR A 18 -0.14 -6.27 7.57
CA TYR A 18 0.68 -7.28 6.90
C TYR A 18 2.16 -7.15 7.28
N GLY A 19 2.68 -5.92 7.33
CA GLY A 19 4.05 -5.63 7.77
C GLY A 19 4.37 -6.17 9.16
N GLN A 20 3.41 -6.13 10.10
CA GLN A 20 3.56 -6.68 11.45
C GLN A 20 3.66 -8.22 11.48
N GLN A 21 3.20 -8.90 10.43
CA GLN A 21 3.23 -10.36 10.32
C GLN A 21 4.50 -10.88 9.62
N LEU A 22 5.37 -9.98 9.14
CA LEU A 22 6.61 -10.37 8.45
C LEU A 22 7.61 -10.97 9.43
N LYS A 23 8.10 -12.16 9.09
CA LYS A 23 9.10 -12.90 9.88
C LYS A 23 10.53 -12.71 9.40
N PHE A 24 10.71 -12.51 8.10
CA PHE A 24 12.02 -12.56 7.43
C PHE A 24 12.42 -11.22 6.80
N THR A 25 11.69 -10.15 7.10
CA THR A 25 11.95 -8.80 6.59
C THR A 25 11.91 -7.83 7.76
N ASP A 26 12.74 -6.79 7.71
CA ASP A 26 12.69 -5.72 8.69
C ASP A 26 11.30 -5.03 8.65
N GLN A 27 10.55 -5.20 9.73
CA GLN A 27 9.19 -4.69 9.86
C GLN A 27 9.17 -3.15 9.91
N ASN A 28 10.18 -2.52 10.49
CA ASN A 28 10.29 -1.07 10.57
C ASN A 28 10.59 -0.51 9.19
N TYR A 29 11.53 -1.12 8.46
CA TYR A 29 11.82 -0.75 7.08
C TYR A 29 10.58 -0.87 6.20
N PHE A 30 9.84 -1.99 6.27
CA PHE A 30 8.62 -2.17 5.49
C PHE A 30 7.57 -1.09 5.83
N LYS A 31 7.36 -0.83 7.12
CA LYS A 31 6.41 0.18 7.60
C LYS A 31 6.76 1.58 7.09
N GLU A 32 8.02 1.99 7.21
CA GLU A 32 8.47 3.31 6.75
C GLU A 32 8.40 3.42 5.22
N ARG A 33 8.71 2.34 4.49
CA ARG A 33 8.56 2.31 3.04
C ARG A 33 7.10 2.49 2.60
N VAL A 34 6.15 1.81 3.26
CA VAL A 34 4.71 1.98 3.00
C VAL A 34 4.28 3.42 3.30
N ARG A 35 4.72 4.00 4.42
CA ARG A 35 4.41 5.39 4.77
C ARG A 35 4.93 6.37 3.73
N GLU A 36 6.17 6.20 3.31
CA GLU A 36 6.81 7.04 2.31
C GLU A 36 6.06 7.00 0.97
N GLU A 37 5.74 5.81 0.46
CA GLU A 37 4.99 5.66 -0.80
C GLU A 37 3.64 6.38 -0.76
N PHE A 38 2.87 6.25 0.33
CA PHE A 38 1.60 6.95 0.47
C PHE A 38 1.78 8.47 0.65
N ARG A 39 2.84 8.91 1.34
CA ARG A 39 3.13 10.34 1.53
C ARG A 39 3.54 11.00 0.23
N THR A 40 4.44 10.40 -0.52
CA THR A 40 4.96 10.92 -1.80
C THR A 40 3.85 11.00 -2.86
N ASN A 41 2.89 10.07 -2.82
CA ASN A 41 1.78 10.04 -3.77
C ASN A 41 0.47 10.67 -3.25
N ARG A 42 0.49 11.38 -2.11
CA ARG A 42 -0.72 11.93 -1.45
C ARG A 42 -1.50 12.92 -2.32
N ASN A 43 -0.82 13.64 -3.20
CA ASN A 43 -1.40 14.68 -4.06
C ASN A 43 -1.66 14.19 -5.49
N VAL A 44 -1.55 12.88 -5.76
CA VAL A 44 -1.87 12.33 -7.08
C VAL A 44 -3.38 12.43 -7.31
N THR A 45 -3.77 13.14 -8.37
CA THR A 45 -5.17 13.35 -8.76
C THR A 45 -5.57 12.56 -10.01
N SER A 46 -4.60 12.03 -10.76
CA SER A 46 -4.86 11.21 -11.95
C SER A 46 -5.50 9.89 -11.55
N GLU A 47 -6.71 9.63 -12.06
CA GLU A 47 -7.47 8.41 -11.77
C GLU A 47 -6.70 7.14 -12.17
N ASP A 48 -6.03 7.16 -13.33
CA ASP A 48 -5.20 6.03 -13.79
C ASP A 48 -4.04 5.73 -12.83
N LYS A 49 -3.38 6.77 -12.31
CA LYS A 49 -2.29 6.60 -11.34
C LYS A 49 -2.82 6.08 -10.00
N ILE A 50 -3.95 6.60 -9.53
CA ILE A 50 -4.60 6.11 -8.31
C ILE A 50 -4.95 4.63 -8.47
N GLU A 51 -5.53 4.25 -9.62
CA GLU A 51 -5.88 2.87 -9.92
C GLU A 51 -4.66 1.95 -10.00
N PHE A 52 -3.60 2.41 -10.65
CA PHE A 52 -2.34 1.69 -10.71
C PHE A 52 -1.75 1.42 -9.32
N PHE A 53 -1.60 2.46 -8.49
CA PHE A 53 -1.03 2.31 -7.15
C PHE A 53 -1.90 1.45 -6.23
N TYR A 54 -3.22 1.61 -6.32
CA TYR A 54 -4.15 0.81 -5.55
C TYR A 54 -4.06 -0.67 -5.92
N LYS A 55 -4.07 -1.00 -7.23
CA LYS A 55 -3.90 -2.38 -7.71
C LYS A 55 -2.54 -2.95 -7.33
N LYS A 56 -1.47 -2.17 -7.43
CA LYS A 56 -0.12 -2.55 -6.99
C LYS A 56 -0.12 -2.98 -5.52
N GLY A 57 -0.62 -2.12 -4.62
CA GLY A 57 -0.69 -2.43 -3.19
C GLY A 57 -1.59 -3.63 -2.88
N LYS A 58 -2.73 -3.75 -3.56
CA LYS A 58 -3.64 -4.89 -3.40
C LYS A 58 -2.97 -6.21 -3.83
N SER A 59 -2.27 -6.21 -4.96
CA SER A 59 -1.57 -7.39 -5.46
C SER A 59 -0.46 -7.89 -4.51
N LEU A 60 0.19 -6.96 -3.79
CA LEU A 60 1.19 -7.31 -2.77
C LEU A 60 0.52 -8.12 -1.64
N LEU A 61 -0.64 -7.68 -1.15
CA LEU A 61 -1.39 -8.38 -0.11
C LEU A 61 -1.92 -9.73 -0.58
N GLU A 62 -2.43 -9.81 -1.81
CA GLU A 62 -2.96 -11.05 -2.39
C GLU A 62 -1.86 -12.10 -2.60
N ARG A 63 -0.70 -11.69 -3.10
CA ARG A 63 0.42 -12.59 -3.40
C ARG A 63 1.32 -12.85 -2.20
N LYS A 64 1.21 -12.04 -1.14
CA LYS A 64 2.12 -12.02 0.03
C LYS A 64 3.59 -12.02 -0.36
N ARG A 65 3.91 -11.39 -1.51
CA ARG A 65 5.25 -11.40 -2.08
C ARG A 65 5.83 -10.01 -1.95
N ILE A 66 6.87 -9.92 -1.13
CA ILE A 66 7.77 -8.78 -1.09
C ILE A 66 8.94 -9.19 -1.99
N VAL A 67 9.10 -8.52 -3.14
CA VAL A 67 10.25 -8.68 -4.05
C VAL A 67 11.15 -7.47 -3.89
#